data_AF-X1JPD9-F1
#
_entry.id   AF-X1JPD9-F1
#
_cell.length_a   1.000
_cell.length_b   1.000
_cell.length_c   1.000
_cell.angle_alpha   90.00
_cell.angle_beta   90.00
_cell.angle_gamma   90.00
#
_symmetry.space_group_name_H-M   'P 1'
#
loop_
_entity.id
_entity.type
_entity.pdbx_description
1 polymer ?
#
loop_
_entity_poly.entity_id
_entity_poly.type
_entity_poly.pdbx_seq_one_letter_code
_entity_poly.pdbx_strand_id
1 'polypeptide(L)'
;FNRDYYLDLLFTEGDDVNSMRQFYIENSSNRYTVYGDVTDWALAPNDACTYDDDLGGPAVWQFLIDTTTDWYNQQIAAGKTDAEIDAYLSQFDVWDRYDWDGDGDFDEPDGYIDHMQFVHAGEGNEAGGGDLGDCAIWSHSWFAYSSLVGVDGPSPDFLIGGVQIGNSSFWLNKYTIQPENGGVGVFAHEYAHDLGLPDLYDYTGENSTGFWTLMSSGSWLSQNDYDIGSEPDHMGVWEKFQLGWLNYEV
;
A
#
# COMPACT_ATOMS: atom_id res chain seq x y z
N PHE A 1 11.44 -1.16 14.35
CA PHE A 1 10.97 -1.93 13.19
C PHE A 1 12.02 -1.85 12.08
N ASN A 2 12.49 -2.98 11.55
CA ASN A 2 13.54 -3.02 10.52
C ASN A 2 13.04 -3.73 9.25
N ARG A 3 13.83 -3.69 8.18
CA ARG A 3 13.50 -4.35 6.90
C ARG A 3 13.11 -5.82 7.08
N ASP A 4 13.90 -6.58 7.85
CA ASP A 4 13.64 -8.01 8.08
C ASP A 4 12.30 -8.25 8.81
N TYR A 5 11.95 -7.42 9.78
CA TYR A 5 10.65 -7.48 10.45
C TYR A 5 9.49 -7.34 9.46
N TYR A 6 9.57 -6.39 8.53
CA TYR A 6 8.51 -6.19 7.54
C TYR A 6 8.50 -7.26 6.46
N LEU A 7 9.66 -7.78 6.04
CA LEU A 7 9.70 -8.96 5.18
C LEU A 7 8.98 -10.15 5.83
N ASP A 8 9.21 -10.35 7.13
CA ASP A 8 8.56 -11.41 7.87
C ASP A 8 7.04 -11.18 7.97
N LEU A 9 6.63 -9.96 8.35
CA LEU A 9 5.23 -9.55 8.50
C LEU A 9 4.43 -9.63 7.19
N LEU A 10 5.05 -9.27 6.07
CA LEU A 10 4.35 -9.16 4.79
C LEU A 10 4.42 -10.45 3.98
N PHE A 11 5.55 -11.16 3.98
CA PHE A 11 5.84 -12.18 2.97
C PHE A 11 6.16 -13.58 3.50
N THR A 12 6.18 -13.81 4.82
CA THR A 12 6.37 -15.18 5.34
C THR A 12 5.19 -16.07 4.97
N GLU A 13 5.43 -17.33 4.62
CA GLU A 13 4.39 -18.34 4.39
C GLU A 13 4.58 -19.50 5.35
N GLY A 14 3.49 -20.08 5.84
CA GLY A 14 3.53 -21.28 6.66
C GLY A 14 2.26 -21.51 7.47
N ASP A 15 2.11 -22.75 7.93
CA ASP A 15 1.04 -23.10 8.88
C ASP A 15 1.20 -22.25 10.15
N ASP A 16 0.09 -21.67 10.63
CA ASP A 16 0.04 -20.78 11.80
C ASP A 16 0.93 -19.51 11.71
N VAL A 17 1.38 -19.14 10.50
CA VAL A 17 2.09 -17.88 10.27
C VAL A 17 1.09 -16.74 10.17
N ASN A 18 1.30 -15.70 10.96
CA ASN A 18 0.54 -14.47 10.86
C ASN A 18 1.31 -13.46 10.00
N SER A 19 1.02 -13.46 8.70
CA SER A 19 1.58 -12.54 7.72
C SER A 19 0.52 -12.12 6.71
N MET A 20 0.75 -11.01 6.01
CA MET A 20 -0.13 -10.56 4.93
C MET A 20 -0.22 -11.61 3.81
N ARG A 21 0.90 -12.22 3.41
CA ARG A 21 0.95 -13.31 2.45
C ARG A 21 0.07 -14.49 2.85
N GLN A 22 0.21 -14.96 4.08
CA GLN A 22 -0.56 -16.09 4.60
C GLN A 22 -2.05 -15.73 4.69
N PHE A 23 -2.37 -14.51 5.12
CA PHE A 23 -3.74 -13.98 5.16
C PHE A 23 -4.44 -14.04 3.80
N TYR A 24 -3.76 -13.63 2.72
CA TYR A 24 -4.31 -13.69 1.36
C TYR A 24 -4.41 -15.12 0.81
N ILE A 25 -3.46 -16.00 1.15
CA ILE A 25 -3.56 -17.43 0.82
C ILE A 25 -4.81 -18.03 1.46
N GLU A 26 -5.04 -17.77 2.74
CA GLU A 26 -6.19 -18.28 3.47
C GLU A 26 -7.52 -17.74 2.90
N ASN A 27 -7.63 -16.41 2.76
CA ASN A 27 -8.88 -15.77 2.30
C ASN A 27 -9.25 -16.11 0.86
N SER A 28 -8.26 -16.38 -0.01
CA SER A 28 -8.46 -16.74 -1.41
C SER A 28 -8.61 -18.25 -1.65
N SER A 29 -8.48 -19.08 -0.60
CA SER A 29 -8.33 -20.53 -0.76
C SER A 29 -7.18 -20.91 -1.69
N ASN A 30 -6.02 -20.28 -1.48
CA ASN A 30 -4.76 -20.47 -2.21
C ASN A 30 -4.83 -20.14 -3.71
N ARG A 31 -5.69 -19.19 -4.09
CA ARG A 31 -5.79 -18.68 -5.48
C ARG A 31 -4.99 -17.41 -5.70
N TYR A 32 -4.72 -16.68 -4.64
CA TYR A 32 -4.08 -15.38 -4.67
C TYR A 32 -3.15 -15.20 -3.47
N THR A 33 -2.03 -14.54 -3.68
CA THR A 33 -1.11 -14.13 -2.62
C THR A 33 -0.21 -13.00 -3.13
N VAL A 34 0.54 -12.39 -2.21
CA VAL A 34 1.43 -11.26 -2.49
C VAL A 34 2.89 -11.67 -2.42
N TYR A 35 3.68 -11.09 -3.31
CA TYR A 35 5.14 -11.16 -3.33
C TYR A 35 5.67 -9.72 -3.39
N GLY A 36 6.84 -9.48 -2.83
CA GLY A 36 7.42 -8.15 -2.88
C GLY A 36 8.77 -8.08 -2.20
N ASP A 37 9.25 -6.86 -2.05
CA ASP A 37 10.45 -6.53 -1.30
C ASP A 37 10.13 -5.35 -0.36
N VAL A 38 10.96 -5.18 0.67
CA VAL A 38 10.91 -4.03 1.57
C VAL A 38 12.21 -3.26 1.43
N THR A 39 12.15 -1.95 1.32
CA THR A 39 13.36 -1.13 1.28
C THR A 39 13.91 -0.89 2.69
N ASP A 40 15.17 -0.47 2.78
CA ASP A 40 15.63 0.18 4.02
C ASP A 40 14.86 1.51 4.21
N TRP A 41 14.88 2.02 5.44
CA TRP A 41 14.23 3.29 5.78
C TRP A 41 14.79 4.46 4.95
N ALA A 42 13.89 5.17 4.29
CA ALA A 42 14.16 6.45 3.64
C ALA A 42 13.87 7.61 4.61
N LEU A 43 14.63 8.69 4.49
CA LEU A 43 14.49 9.88 5.33
C LEU A 43 13.87 11.02 4.52
N ALA A 44 12.66 11.40 4.88
CA ALA A 44 12.05 12.63 4.40
C ALA A 44 12.81 13.86 4.98
N PRO A 45 13.05 14.93 4.20
CA PRO A 45 13.89 16.06 4.62
C PRO A 45 13.19 17.02 5.59
N ASN A 46 11.87 16.96 5.73
CA ASN A 46 11.09 17.87 6.58
C ASN A 46 10.52 17.15 7.82
N ASP A 47 10.06 17.93 8.79
CA ASP A 47 9.40 17.42 9.99
C ASP A 47 8.02 16.83 9.66
N ALA A 48 7.55 15.87 10.45
CA ALA A 48 6.32 15.10 10.23
C ALA A 48 5.08 15.97 9.92
N CYS A 49 4.87 17.07 10.66
CA CYS A 49 3.74 17.98 10.43
C CYS A 49 3.73 18.65 9.04
N THR A 50 4.82 18.56 8.26
CA THR A 50 4.85 19.03 6.87
C THR A 50 4.05 18.11 5.94
N TYR A 51 3.91 16.85 6.33
CA TYR A 51 3.30 15.77 5.57
C TYR A 51 1.91 15.37 6.10
N ASP A 52 1.43 16.08 7.11
CA ASP A 52 0.12 15.93 7.74
C ASP A 52 -1.00 15.99 6.68
N ASP A 53 -1.87 14.99 6.68
CA ASP A 53 -2.97 14.84 5.74
C ASP A 53 -4.09 15.87 5.95
N ASP A 54 -4.23 16.46 7.14
CA ASP A 54 -5.17 17.55 7.42
C ASP A 54 -4.81 18.85 6.66
N LEU A 55 -3.56 18.97 6.19
CA LEU A 55 -3.14 20.05 5.29
C LEU A 55 -3.67 19.87 3.86
N GLY A 56 -4.22 18.69 3.55
CA GLY A 56 -4.77 18.30 2.27
C GLY A 56 -3.76 17.63 1.33
N GLY A 57 -4.29 17.05 0.25
CA GLY A 57 -3.62 16.09 -0.64
C GLY A 57 -2.15 16.31 -0.99
N PRO A 58 -1.67 17.54 -1.31
CA PRO A 58 -0.27 17.74 -1.67
C PRO A 58 0.75 17.40 -0.57
N ALA A 59 0.36 17.43 0.71
CA ALA A 59 1.29 17.19 1.82
C ALA A 59 1.78 15.73 1.84
N VAL A 60 0.85 14.76 1.85
CA VAL A 60 1.19 13.34 1.77
C VAL A 60 1.87 13.01 0.43
N TRP A 61 1.44 13.60 -0.68
CA TRP A 61 2.12 13.35 -1.96
C TRP A 61 3.56 13.87 -1.98
N GLN A 62 3.85 14.96 -1.25
CA GLN A 62 5.23 15.42 -1.06
C GLN A 62 6.05 14.42 -0.24
N PHE A 63 5.46 13.75 0.75
CA PHE A 63 6.11 12.66 1.48
C PHE A 63 6.53 11.52 0.54
N LEU A 64 5.66 11.13 -0.40
CA LEU A 64 5.98 10.10 -1.40
C LEU A 64 7.16 10.52 -2.28
N ILE A 65 7.15 11.77 -2.79
CA ILE A 65 8.27 12.31 -3.59
C ILE A 65 9.56 12.28 -2.79
N ASP A 66 9.53 12.84 -1.57
CA ASP A 66 10.71 13.02 -0.76
C ASP A 66 11.35 11.69 -0.37
N THR A 67 10.54 10.72 0.04
CA THR A 67 11.02 9.39 0.47
C THR A 67 11.49 8.53 -0.69
N THR A 68 10.78 8.54 -1.84
CA THR A 68 11.23 7.80 -3.03
C THR A 68 12.49 8.42 -3.64
N THR A 69 12.62 9.74 -3.59
CA THR A 69 13.84 10.46 -4.00
C THR A 69 15.00 10.13 -3.09
N ASP A 70 14.80 10.12 -1.77
CA ASP A 70 15.84 9.72 -0.83
C ASP A 70 16.27 8.27 -1.05
N TRP A 71 15.33 7.33 -1.16
CA TRP A 71 15.65 5.93 -1.48
C TRP A 71 16.48 5.80 -2.77
N TYR A 72 16.09 6.49 -3.84
CA TYR A 72 16.83 6.49 -5.11
C TYR A 72 18.25 7.01 -4.90
N ASN A 73 18.42 8.13 -4.20
CA ASN A 73 19.73 8.70 -3.89
C ASN A 73 20.58 7.77 -3.03
N GLN A 74 19.98 7.03 -2.09
CA GLN A 74 20.68 6.01 -1.31
C GLN A 74 21.19 4.88 -2.22
N GLN A 75 20.42 4.45 -3.22
CA GLN A 75 20.86 3.43 -4.18
C GLN A 75 22.06 3.92 -5.02
N ILE A 76 22.02 5.16 -5.49
CA ILE A 76 23.14 5.79 -6.20
C ILE A 76 24.38 5.90 -5.29
N ALA A 77 24.19 6.32 -4.03
CA ALA A 77 25.28 6.41 -3.04
C ALA A 77 25.87 5.04 -2.70
N ALA A 78 25.07 3.97 -2.76
CA ALA A 78 25.50 2.58 -2.63
C ALA A 78 26.22 2.05 -3.89
N GLY A 79 26.31 2.86 -4.96
CA GLY A 79 27.04 2.54 -6.18
C GLY A 79 26.22 1.86 -7.26
N LYS A 80 24.88 1.78 -7.11
CA LYS A 80 24.01 1.35 -8.20
C LYS A 80 23.95 2.41 -9.29
N THR A 81 23.85 1.96 -10.53
CA THR A 81 23.55 2.78 -11.70
C THR A 81 22.05 2.92 -11.90
N ASP A 82 21.61 3.95 -12.63
CA ASP A 82 20.20 4.14 -12.97
C ASP A 82 19.60 2.88 -13.62
N ALA A 83 20.36 2.21 -14.50
CA ALA A 83 19.94 0.97 -15.15
C ALA A 83 19.77 -0.21 -14.16
N GLU A 84 20.55 -0.27 -13.09
CA GLU A 84 20.39 -1.29 -12.04
C GLU A 84 19.19 -0.99 -11.14
N ILE A 85 18.88 0.29 -10.92
CA ILE A 85 17.68 0.72 -10.19
C ILE A 85 16.43 0.43 -11.03
N ASP A 86 16.44 0.78 -12.31
CA ASP A 86 15.35 0.48 -13.25
C ASP A 86 15.16 -1.04 -13.38
N ALA A 87 16.23 -1.82 -13.49
CA ALA A 87 16.13 -3.28 -13.51
C ALA A 87 15.51 -3.83 -12.20
N TYR A 88 15.84 -3.23 -11.06
CA TYR A 88 15.20 -3.59 -9.79
C TYR A 88 13.70 -3.27 -9.80
N LEU A 89 13.33 -2.04 -10.17
CA LEU A 89 11.94 -1.55 -10.18
C LEU A 89 11.07 -2.29 -11.20
N SER A 90 11.63 -2.70 -12.34
CA SER A 90 10.92 -3.47 -13.38
C SER A 90 10.35 -4.81 -12.92
N GLN A 91 10.79 -5.31 -11.76
CA GLN A 91 10.23 -6.54 -11.18
C GLN A 91 8.85 -6.33 -10.55
N PHE A 92 8.43 -5.07 -10.36
CA PHE A 92 7.18 -4.68 -9.72
C PHE A 92 6.23 -3.92 -10.65
N ASP A 93 6.53 -3.89 -11.95
CA ASP A 93 5.68 -3.37 -13.03
C ASP A 93 5.43 -4.55 -13.97
N VAL A 94 4.33 -5.26 -13.72
CA VAL A 94 3.97 -6.51 -14.40
C VAL A 94 2.55 -6.44 -14.95
N TRP A 95 1.69 -5.61 -14.37
CA TRP A 95 0.26 -5.59 -14.65
C TRP A 95 -0.20 -4.25 -15.21
N ASP A 96 -0.62 -4.26 -16.47
CA ASP A 96 -1.36 -3.16 -17.07
C ASP A 96 -2.82 -3.23 -16.61
N ARG A 97 -3.12 -2.54 -15.50
CA ARG A 97 -4.47 -2.51 -14.92
C ARG A 97 -5.51 -1.91 -15.87
N TYR A 98 -5.10 -1.07 -16.80
CA TYR A 98 -5.99 -0.23 -17.59
C TYR A 98 -6.07 -0.63 -19.05
N ASP A 99 -5.28 -1.62 -19.50
CA ASP A 99 -5.13 -1.97 -20.92
C ASP A 99 -4.82 -0.68 -21.70
N TRP A 100 -3.77 0.04 -21.26
CA TRP A 100 -3.49 1.42 -21.62
C TRP A 100 -3.15 1.55 -23.10
N ASP A 101 -2.55 0.51 -23.70
CA ASP A 101 -2.23 0.45 -25.11
C ASP A 101 -3.39 -0.14 -25.96
N GLY A 102 -4.40 -0.71 -25.30
CA GLY A 102 -5.67 -1.17 -25.86
C GLY A 102 -5.56 -2.47 -26.65
N ASP A 103 -4.55 -3.28 -26.34
CA ASP A 103 -4.28 -4.53 -27.02
C ASP A 103 -4.97 -5.75 -26.36
N GLY A 104 -5.49 -5.59 -25.14
CA GLY A 104 -6.22 -6.59 -24.36
C GLY A 104 -5.36 -7.53 -23.52
N ASP A 105 -4.04 -7.30 -23.46
CA ASP A 105 -3.10 -7.97 -22.58
C ASP A 105 -2.96 -7.16 -21.27
N PHE A 106 -3.33 -7.77 -20.14
CA PHE A 106 -3.19 -7.15 -18.81
C PHE A 106 -1.93 -7.67 -18.10
N ASP A 107 -1.26 -8.70 -18.65
CA ASP A 107 -0.08 -9.36 -18.10
C ASP A 107 1.22 -8.73 -18.67
N GLU A 108 1.24 -7.40 -18.82
CA GLU A 108 2.36 -6.64 -19.36
C GLU A 108 2.60 -5.31 -18.61
N PRO A 109 3.82 -4.73 -18.69
CA PRO A 109 4.15 -3.52 -17.94
C PRO A 109 3.53 -2.24 -18.51
N ASP A 110 3.14 -1.32 -17.64
CA ASP A 110 2.57 -0.01 -18.00
C ASP A 110 3.44 1.20 -17.58
N GLY A 111 4.57 0.95 -16.93
CA GLY A 111 5.49 1.97 -16.42
C GLY A 111 5.19 2.44 -15.00
N TYR A 112 4.09 1.99 -14.40
CA TYR A 112 3.78 2.18 -12.98
C TYR A 112 4.08 0.91 -12.18
N ILE A 113 4.56 1.10 -10.95
CA ILE A 113 4.68 0.01 -9.99
C ILE A 113 3.26 -0.47 -9.62
N ASP A 114 3.01 -1.77 -9.79
CA ASP A 114 1.70 -2.41 -9.65
C ASP A 114 1.05 -2.13 -8.28
N HIS A 115 1.88 -2.21 -7.24
CA HIS A 115 1.50 -2.13 -5.84
C HIS A 115 2.61 -1.45 -5.02
N MET A 116 2.36 -0.25 -4.51
CA MET A 116 3.30 0.48 -3.66
C MET A 116 2.70 0.78 -2.29
N GLN A 117 3.33 0.25 -1.24
CA GLN A 117 2.94 0.46 0.15
C GLN A 117 4.01 1.28 0.88
N PHE A 118 3.60 2.35 1.56
CA PHE A 118 4.46 3.22 2.32
C PHE A 118 4.29 2.97 3.81
N VAL A 119 5.39 2.78 4.52
CA VAL A 119 5.38 2.75 5.98
C VAL A 119 5.99 4.05 6.50
N HIS A 120 5.24 4.82 7.28
CA HIS A 120 5.76 6.02 7.93
C HIS A 120 6.14 5.73 9.39
N ALA A 121 7.16 6.43 9.90
CA ALA A 121 7.59 6.27 11.29
C ALA A 121 6.50 6.73 12.27
N GLY A 122 6.43 6.07 13.42
CA GLY A 122 5.46 6.38 14.48
C GLY A 122 4.08 5.74 14.30
N GLU A 123 3.14 6.17 15.13
CA GLU A 123 1.74 5.71 15.16
C GLU A 123 0.88 6.53 14.19
N GLY A 124 -0.12 5.90 13.59
CA GLY A 124 -1.05 6.54 12.64
C GLY A 124 -2.03 7.47 13.35
N ASN A 125 -2.51 8.49 12.64
CA ASN A 125 -3.46 9.47 13.19
C ASN A 125 -4.74 8.80 13.71
N GLU A 126 -5.20 7.75 13.01
CA GLU A 126 -6.39 6.97 13.34
C GLU A 126 -6.34 6.29 14.72
N ALA A 127 -5.12 6.07 15.25
CA ALA A 127 -4.89 5.53 16.59
C ALA A 127 -4.52 6.61 17.63
N GLY A 128 -4.53 7.89 17.24
CA GLY A 128 -4.19 9.04 18.07
C GLY A 128 -2.80 9.63 17.82
N GLY A 129 -2.04 9.10 16.85
CA GLY A 129 -0.79 9.67 16.35
C GLY A 129 0.41 9.61 17.30
N GLY A 130 0.28 8.98 18.47
CA GLY A 130 1.35 8.82 19.45
C GLY A 130 2.06 10.14 19.81
N ASP A 131 3.39 10.15 19.67
CA ASP A 131 4.22 11.34 19.94
C ASP A 131 4.03 12.47 18.90
N LEU A 132 3.50 12.15 17.71
CA LEU A 132 3.22 13.12 16.65
C LEU A 132 1.83 13.75 16.80
N GLY A 133 0.91 13.09 17.51
CA GLY A 133 -0.48 13.53 17.64
C GLY A 133 -1.13 13.77 16.28
N ASP A 134 -1.84 14.88 16.15
CA ASP A 134 -2.54 15.27 14.92
C ASP A 134 -1.62 15.44 13.69
N CYS A 135 -0.29 15.53 13.88
CA CYS A 135 0.66 15.58 12.75
C CYS A 135 1.01 14.20 12.16
N ALA A 136 0.56 13.11 12.77
CA ALA A 136 0.72 11.79 12.18
C ALA A 136 -0.12 11.69 10.90
N ILE A 137 0.36 10.94 9.92
CA ILE A 137 -0.42 10.63 8.72
C ILE A 137 -1.52 9.63 9.12
N TRP A 138 -2.76 9.86 8.67
CA TRP A 138 -3.83 8.87 8.75
C TRP A 138 -3.61 7.76 7.70
N SER A 139 -3.74 6.48 8.08
CA SER A 139 -3.60 5.35 7.14
C SER A 139 -4.64 5.37 6.00
N HIS A 140 -4.21 5.30 4.74
CA HIS A 140 -5.15 5.31 3.60
C HIS A 140 -4.57 4.76 2.30
N SER A 141 -5.46 4.52 1.34
CA SER A 141 -5.17 4.22 -0.06
C SER A 141 -5.68 5.33 -0.98
N TRP A 142 -4.83 5.89 -1.85
CA TRP A 142 -5.24 6.95 -2.79
C TRP A 142 -4.43 6.96 -4.09
N PHE A 143 -4.81 7.84 -5.01
CA PHE A 143 -4.08 8.13 -6.25
C PHE A 143 -3.25 9.42 -6.11
N ALA A 144 -1.94 9.29 -6.17
CA ALA A 144 -1.00 10.41 -6.10
C ALA A 144 -1.16 11.34 -7.32
N TYR A 145 -1.22 12.65 -7.08
CA TYR A 145 -1.31 13.68 -8.12
C TYR A 145 -2.35 13.39 -9.23
N SER A 146 -3.52 12.88 -8.85
CA SER A 146 -4.64 12.67 -9.79
C SER A 146 -5.12 13.97 -10.49
N SER A 147 -4.73 15.13 -9.97
CA SER A 147 -4.91 16.43 -10.63
C SER A 147 -4.03 16.63 -11.88
N LEU A 148 -3.04 15.76 -12.12
CA LEU A 148 -2.14 15.77 -13.28
C LEU A 148 -2.52 14.74 -14.36
N VAL A 149 -3.71 14.14 -14.29
CA VAL A 149 -4.23 13.31 -15.37
C VAL A 149 -4.29 14.12 -16.67
N GLY A 150 -3.72 13.57 -17.75
CA GLY A 150 -3.54 14.21 -19.05
C GLY A 150 -2.37 15.18 -19.13
N VAL A 151 -1.57 15.30 -18.07
CA VAL A 151 -0.42 16.22 -17.99
C VAL A 151 0.89 15.48 -17.74
N ASP A 152 0.91 14.49 -16.84
CA ASP A 152 2.13 13.81 -16.41
C ASP A 152 1.95 12.30 -16.23
N GLY A 153 3.04 11.53 -16.32
CA GLY A 153 3.07 10.08 -16.26
C GLY A 153 4.35 9.46 -16.89
N PRO A 154 4.46 8.12 -16.93
CA PRO A 154 5.64 7.41 -17.41
C PRO A 154 5.91 7.60 -18.90
N SER A 155 4.88 7.89 -19.70
CA SER A 155 5.03 8.13 -21.13
C SER A 155 4.09 9.23 -21.64
N PRO A 156 4.40 9.87 -22.78
CA PRO A 156 3.51 10.86 -23.40
C PRO A 156 2.13 10.31 -23.77
N ASP A 157 2.01 8.99 -23.90
CA ASP A 157 0.78 8.30 -24.31
C ASP A 157 0.00 7.75 -23.10
N PHE A 158 0.61 7.71 -21.91
CA PHE A 158 -0.02 7.23 -20.67
C PHE A 158 0.17 8.21 -19.50
N LEU A 159 -0.68 9.23 -19.46
CA LEU A 159 -0.59 10.36 -18.51
C LEU A 159 -1.73 10.30 -17.49
N ILE A 160 -1.59 9.50 -16.42
CA ILE A 160 -2.59 9.37 -15.36
C ILE A 160 -2.17 10.02 -14.03
N GLY A 161 -1.12 10.86 -14.05
CA GLY A 161 -0.53 11.47 -12.87
C GLY A 161 0.33 10.49 -12.07
N GLY A 162 0.72 10.86 -10.85
CA GLY A 162 1.55 10.03 -9.98
C GLY A 162 2.87 10.69 -9.62
N VAL A 163 3.82 9.88 -9.17
CA VAL A 163 5.15 10.30 -8.73
C VAL A 163 6.20 9.43 -9.40
N GLN A 164 7.16 10.07 -10.08
CA GLN A 164 8.36 9.39 -10.57
C GLN A 164 9.25 8.99 -9.39
N ILE A 165 9.76 7.75 -9.38
CA ILE A 165 10.64 7.28 -8.31
C ILE A 165 12.05 7.83 -8.55
N GLY A 166 12.39 8.93 -7.87
CA GLY A 166 13.66 9.63 -8.08
C GLY A 166 13.86 10.02 -9.56
N ASN A 167 14.97 9.60 -10.16
CA ASN A 167 15.22 9.77 -11.60
C ASN A 167 15.10 8.45 -12.39
N SER A 168 14.39 7.45 -11.84
CA SER A 168 14.17 6.16 -12.53
C SER A 168 13.17 6.28 -13.69
N SER A 169 13.06 5.24 -14.50
CA SER A 169 12.03 5.16 -15.55
C SER A 169 10.63 4.83 -15.02
N PHE A 170 10.48 4.54 -13.72
CA PHE A 170 9.25 4.01 -13.13
C PHE A 170 8.52 5.04 -12.27
N TRP A 171 7.21 4.89 -12.25
CA TRP A 171 6.28 5.77 -11.55
C TRP A 171 5.44 4.99 -10.55
N LEU A 172 4.84 5.68 -9.60
CA LEU A 172 3.76 5.16 -8.78
C LEU A 172 2.54 6.07 -8.91
N ASN A 173 1.36 5.48 -9.07
CA ASN A 173 0.11 6.24 -9.19
C ASN A 173 -0.77 5.97 -7.97
N LYS A 174 -1.27 4.74 -7.83
CA LYS A 174 -1.95 4.30 -6.62
C LYS A 174 -0.92 3.94 -5.56
N TYR A 175 -1.18 4.35 -4.34
CA TYR A 175 -0.34 4.02 -3.19
C TYR A 175 -1.22 3.72 -1.99
N THR A 176 -0.66 2.99 -1.06
CA THR A 176 -1.19 2.86 0.29
C THR A 176 -0.16 3.37 1.29
N ILE A 177 -0.59 3.89 2.43
CA ILE A 177 0.29 4.36 3.49
C ILE A 177 -0.21 3.91 4.87
N GLN A 178 0.70 3.42 5.72
CA GLN A 178 0.42 2.83 7.03
C GLN A 178 1.50 3.23 8.05
N PRO A 179 1.21 3.17 9.36
CA PRO A 179 2.17 3.47 10.40
C PRO A 179 3.17 2.34 10.66
N GLU A 180 4.29 2.69 11.29
CA GLU A 180 5.38 1.80 11.66
C GLU A 180 4.90 0.62 12.51
N ASN A 181 3.93 0.88 13.39
CA ASN A 181 3.33 -0.10 14.30
C ASN A 181 2.10 -0.83 13.72
N GLY A 182 1.85 -0.73 12.41
CA GLY A 182 0.76 -1.46 11.76
C GLY A 182 0.94 -2.98 11.87
N GLY A 183 -0.10 -3.68 12.31
CA GLY A 183 -0.18 -5.14 12.28
C GLY A 183 -0.59 -5.68 10.91
N VAL A 184 -0.61 -7.01 10.75
CA VAL A 184 -1.01 -7.69 9.51
C VAL A 184 -2.35 -7.18 8.99
N GLY A 185 -3.29 -6.89 9.89
CA GLY A 185 -4.62 -6.41 9.53
C GLY A 185 -4.64 -5.05 8.85
N VAL A 186 -3.77 -4.12 9.26
CA VAL A 186 -3.66 -2.79 8.62
C VAL A 186 -3.12 -2.94 7.20
N PHE A 187 -2.03 -3.68 7.03
CA PHE A 187 -1.46 -3.94 5.69
C PHE A 187 -2.44 -4.70 4.78
N ALA A 188 -3.14 -5.70 5.31
CA ALA A 188 -4.13 -6.44 4.54
C ALA A 188 -5.36 -5.58 4.17
N HIS A 189 -5.82 -4.71 5.07
CA HIS A 189 -6.91 -3.78 4.79
C HIS A 189 -6.56 -2.82 3.66
N GLU A 190 -5.41 -2.16 3.77
CA GLU A 190 -4.98 -1.18 2.79
C GLU A 190 -4.69 -1.81 1.42
N TYR A 191 -4.08 -2.99 1.38
CA TYR A 191 -3.88 -3.70 0.12
C TYR A 191 -5.19 -4.17 -0.52
N ALA A 192 -6.21 -4.45 0.28
CA ALA A 192 -7.52 -4.77 -0.27
C ALA A 192 -8.17 -3.58 -0.98
N HIS A 193 -7.88 -2.33 -0.57
CA HIS A 193 -8.20 -1.16 -1.40
C HIS A 193 -7.45 -1.17 -2.71
N ASP A 194 -6.21 -1.63 -2.72
CA ASP A 194 -5.43 -1.75 -3.96
C ASP A 194 -6.10 -2.69 -4.96
N LEU A 195 -6.65 -3.80 -4.47
CA LEU A 195 -7.50 -4.75 -5.21
C LEU A 195 -8.89 -4.21 -5.59
N GLY A 196 -9.23 -2.98 -5.20
CA GLY A 196 -10.46 -2.30 -5.58
C GLY A 196 -11.63 -2.44 -4.61
N LEU A 197 -11.40 -2.97 -3.40
CA LEU A 197 -12.45 -3.02 -2.37
C LEU A 197 -12.60 -1.65 -1.68
N PRO A 198 -13.82 -1.16 -1.45
CA PRO A 198 -14.06 0.06 -0.68
C PRO A 198 -14.04 -0.23 0.83
N ASP A 199 -13.97 0.84 1.62
CA ASP A 199 -14.31 0.79 3.03
C ASP A 199 -15.78 0.40 3.25
N LEU A 200 -16.00 -0.43 4.27
CA LEU A 200 -17.32 -0.92 4.70
C LEU A 200 -17.67 -0.47 6.14
N TYR A 201 -16.91 0.46 6.70
CA TYR A 201 -17.31 1.23 7.88
C TYR A 201 -18.04 2.52 7.49
N ASP A 202 -18.81 3.06 8.43
CA ASP A 202 -19.46 4.35 8.27
C ASP A 202 -18.53 5.44 8.81
N TYR A 203 -18.21 6.44 8.00
CA TYR A 203 -17.39 7.59 8.40
C TYR A 203 -18.13 8.57 9.34
N THR A 204 -19.46 8.46 9.45
CA THR A 204 -20.33 9.48 10.07
C THR A 204 -21.48 8.95 10.93
N GLY A 205 -21.58 7.63 11.13
CA GLY A 205 -22.74 7.00 11.78
C GLY A 205 -22.50 5.56 12.29
N GLU A 206 -23.59 4.86 12.61
CA GLU A 206 -23.57 3.54 13.25
C GLU A 206 -23.81 2.36 12.28
N ASN A 207 -23.95 2.59 10.97
CA ASN A 207 -24.24 1.51 10.01
C ASN A 207 -22.97 0.84 9.44
N SER A 208 -22.06 0.50 10.35
CA SER A 208 -20.79 -0.15 10.05
C SER A 208 -20.94 -1.67 10.09
N THR A 209 -20.22 -2.37 9.20
CA THR A 209 -20.02 -3.82 9.31
C THR A 209 -19.17 -4.20 10.54
N GLY A 210 -18.49 -3.22 11.15
CA GLY A 210 -17.78 -3.37 12.42
C GLY A 210 -16.68 -4.41 12.34
N PHE A 211 -16.63 -5.32 13.31
CA PHE A 211 -15.59 -6.33 13.39
C PHE A 211 -15.80 -7.56 12.49
N TRP A 212 -16.82 -7.57 11.63
CA TRP A 212 -17.20 -8.74 10.82
C TRP A 212 -16.53 -8.83 9.44
N THR A 213 -15.64 -7.88 9.14
CA THR A 213 -14.87 -7.89 7.90
C THR A 213 -13.59 -7.11 8.06
N LEU A 214 -12.56 -7.58 7.36
CA LEU A 214 -11.32 -6.86 7.12
C LEU A 214 -11.55 -5.41 6.68
N MET A 215 -12.50 -5.14 5.76
CA MET A 215 -12.74 -3.80 5.19
C MET A 215 -13.47 -2.85 6.15
N SER A 216 -13.45 -3.14 7.43
CA SER A 216 -14.04 -2.34 8.50
C SER A 216 -13.16 -2.45 9.75
N SER A 217 -13.74 -2.44 10.95
CA SER A 217 -12.97 -2.57 12.19
C SER A 217 -12.33 -3.96 12.37
N GLY A 218 -12.65 -4.94 11.51
CA GLY A 218 -12.04 -6.27 11.54
C GLY A 218 -10.53 -6.27 11.30
N SER A 219 -9.98 -5.23 10.64
CA SER A 219 -8.53 -5.05 10.47
C SER A 219 -7.78 -4.77 11.78
N TRP A 220 -8.47 -4.32 12.82
CA TRP A 220 -7.87 -3.95 14.12
C TRP A 220 -7.97 -5.06 15.18
N LEU A 221 -8.50 -6.23 14.83
CA LEU A 221 -8.59 -7.35 15.75
C LEU A 221 -7.21 -7.85 16.18
N SER A 222 -7.14 -8.33 17.42
CA SER A 222 -5.90 -8.75 18.09
C SER A 222 -6.22 -9.69 19.25
N GLN A 223 -5.25 -10.51 19.65
CA GLN A 223 -5.38 -11.36 20.84
C GLN A 223 -5.19 -10.59 22.15
N ASN A 224 -4.59 -9.40 22.07
CA ASN A 224 -4.20 -8.60 23.23
C ASN A 224 -4.21 -7.10 22.91
N ASP A 225 -4.34 -6.29 23.96
CA ASP A 225 -4.56 -4.84 23.84
C ASP A 225 -3.35 -4.02 23.34
N TYR A 226 -2.17 -4.63 23.16
CA TYR A 226 -0.93 -3.92 22.82
C TYR A 226 -0.34 -4.33 21.46
N ASP A 227 -1.03 -5.19 20.72
CA ASP A 227 -0.66 -5.69 19.39
C ASP A 227 -1.87 -5.55 18.45
N ILE A 228 -2.43 -4.34 18.38
CA ILE A 228 -3.69 -4.09 17.67
C ILE A 228 -3.50 -4.35 16.17
N GLY A 229 -4.46 -5.06 15.56
CA GLY A 229 -4.38 -5.46 14.15
C GLY A 229 -3.44 -6.64 13.89
N SER A 230 -2.98 -7.33 14.94
CA SER A 230 -2.17 -8.54 14.80
C SER A 230 -2.98 -9.75 14.35
N GLU A 231 -4.30 -9.79 14.48
CA GLU A 231 -5.11 -10.95 14.07
C GLU A 231 -6.39 -10.48 13.40
N PRO A 232 -6.30 -9.99 12.15
CA PRO A 232 -7.45 -9.45 11.45
C PRO A 232 -8.55 -10.48 11.22
N ASP A 233 -9.79 -10.02 11.18
CA ASP A 233 -10.90 -10.86 10.69
C ASP A 233 -10.71 -11.17 9.21
N HIS A 234 -11.36 -12.23 8.77
CA HIS A 234 -11.46 -12.56 7.36
C HIS A 234 -12.18 -11.48 6.56
N MET A 235 -11.91 -11.47 5.26
CA MET A 235 -12.77 -10.74 4.32
C MET A 235 -14.18 -11.33 4.34
N GLY A 236 -15.17 -10.45 4.29
CA GLY A 236 -16.58 -10.83 4.22
C GLY A 236 -16.97 -11.52 2.91
N VAL A 237 -18.24 -11.92 2.85
CA VAL A 237 -18.81 -12.66 1.70
C VAL A 237 -18.81 -11.82 0.43
N TRP A 238 -19.10 -10.53 0.53
CA TRP A 238 -19.24 -9.65 -0.64
C TRP A 238 -17.87 -9.36 -1.26
N GLU A 239 -16.86 -9.14 -0.43
CA GLU A 239 -15.47 -8.90 -0.74
C GLU A 239 -14.88 -10.10 -1.48
N LYS A 240 -15.03 -11.30 -0.90
CA LYS A 240 -14.61 -12.55 -1.54
C LYS A 240 -15.34 -12.80 -2.86
N PHE A 241 -16.61 -12.38 -2.97
CA PHE A 241 -17.34 -12.46 -4.23
C PHE A 241 -16.79 -11.48 -5.28
N GLN A 242 -16.54 -10.21 -4.93
CA GLN A 242 -15.95 -9.22 -5.84
C GLN A 242 -14.57 -9.66 -6.36
N LEU A 243 -13.75 -10.25 -5.50
CA LEU A 243 -12.41 -10.72 -5.86
C LEU A 243 -12.40 -12.09 -6.57
N GLY A 244 -13.57 -12.71 -6.80
CA GLY A 244 -13.67 -14.03 -7.43
C GLY A 244 -13.19 -15.19 -6.55
N TRP A 245 -13.06 -14.98 -5.24
CA TRP A 245 -12.60 -15.97 -4.25
C TRP A 245 -13.75 -16.81 -3.68
N LEU A 246 -15.00 -16.37 -3.85
CA LEU A 246 -16.18 -17.12 -3.49
C LEU A 246 -16.88 -17.71 -4.72
N ASN A 247 -17.11 -19.02 -4.73
CA ASN A 247 -18.06 -19.62 -5.66
C ASN A 247 -19.47 -19.53 -5.05
N TYR A 248 -20.38 -18.83 -5.73
CA TYR A 248 -21.77 -18.65 -5.30
C TYR A 248 -22.72 -19.71 -5.89
N GLU A 249 -22.25 -20.50 -6.86
CA GLU A 249 -23.04 -21.57 -7.47
C GLU A 249 -22.97 -22.83 -6.59
N VAL A 250 -24.16 -23.40 -6.32
CA VAL A 250 -24.37 -24.60 -5.48
C VAL A 250 -24.67 -25.80 -6.35
#